data_AF-A0A1C3KD12-F1
#
_entry.id   AF-A0A1C3KD12-F1
#
_cell.length_a   1.000
_cell.length_b   1.000
_cell.length_c   1.000
_cell.angle_alpha   90.00
_cell.angle_beta   90.00
_cell.angle_gamma   90.00
#
_symmetry.space_group_name_H-M   'P 1'
#
loop_
_entity.id
_entity.type
_entity.pdbx_description
1 polymer ?
#
loop_
_entity_poly.entity_id
_entity_poly.type
_entity_poly.pdbx_seq_one_letter_code
_entity_poly.pdbx_strand_id
1 'polypeptide(L)'
;MEYSDEDDIDIEEILKQAENVECIDENSIKKFATVFKKKKNKNERDRIEHPDNPEKWVSSEVDLDEMLVNTKNLSVCTNLYKSMVECEILGDIVDLLNHPNNDIVIEVLDIIKEITNPSNLYELDKEVSNIIVEYLNNKKLTHFVINVLEKINEEENDEYYNAMSSIFNIFENIFELENNLQNDLLTNSKLLFFLLKRITVEIKGNDSNSLYASEILVLLILRINQFAENVYDDFYYTISIFNSLLKYISKYKDKDPPNINKKEILLNCFQAIGNLLLLNDNKKVFDSTIGLELMLKLLSERKFLCFPSLKIFAIVLNDKDACNKFVELNGLKYLFCLFMLRHIKKNKITIFEFEENIITVISNLCIHCTGTYLGRVLNKFGEKKCEKIIRLLEIRQKYNDIITNEKKKKKKNLLVNENLKKMNIQIDDDCRKNLEYIELCDKGYLIYQLTDVILIALFFMNNSYISNNIFIHLYTKNIDIQSIYENILDFQDCLDDDELKEKLKKMLTFFLTSSKESNLFV
;
A
#
# COMPACT_ATOMS: atom_id res chain seq x y z
N MET A 1 34.26 -23.42 34.91
CA MET A 1 33.24 -24.48 34.71
C MET A 1 33.10 -24.61 33.23
N GLU A 2 33.28 -25.84 32.76
CA GLU A 2 33.53 -26.23 31.38
C GLU A 2 32.46 -25.73 30.41
N TYR A 3 32.91 -25.34 29.22
CA TYR A 3 32.07 -25.26 28.03
C TYR A 3 31.71 -26.69 27.65
N SER A 4 30.42 -27.03 27.65
CA SER A 4 29.93 -28.27 27.07
C SER A 4 29.71 -28.06 25.57
N ASP A 5 30.52 -28.77 24.80
CA ASP A 5 30.31 -29.05 23.39
C ASP A 5 28.99 -29.81 23.22
N GLU A 6 28.01 -29.23 22.51
CA GLU A 6 26.85 -29.92 21.95
C GLU A 6 26.17 -28.95 20.95
N ASP A 7 26.74 -28.90 19.75
CA ASP A 7 26.09 -28.58 18.47
C ASP A 7 27.13 -28.88 17.38
N ASP A 8 27.65 -30.12 17.39
CA ASP A 8 28.39 -30.65 16.25
C ASP A 8 27.38 -30.80 15.11
N ILE A 9 27.27 -29.74 14.30
CA ILE A 9 26.71 -29.82 12.95
C ILE A 9 27.47 -30.95 12.27
N ASP A 10 26.81 -32.06 11.96
CA ASP A 10 27.44 -33.21 11.33
C ASP A 10 27.83 -32.84 9.89
N ILE A 11 29.03 -32.26 9.77
CA ILE A 11 29.61 -31.84 8.50
C ILE A 11 29.72 -33.05 7.56
N GLU A 12 29.87 -34.29 8.06
CA GLU A 12 29.86 -35.48 7.23
C GLU A 12 28.47 -35.80 6.66
N GLU A 13 27.40 -35.54 7.40
CA GLU A 13 26.02 -35.72 6.91
C GLU A 13 25.68 -34.66 5.85
N ILE A 14 26.09 -33.40 6.05
CA ILE A 14 25.96 -32.33 5.05
C ILE A 14 26.80 -32.63 3.79
N LEU A 15 28.02 -33.15 3.96
CA LEU A 15 28.88 -33.54 2.84
C LEU A 15 28.34 -34.76 2.09
N LYS A 16 27.73 -35.74 2.78
CA LYS A 16 27.05 -36.89 2.15
C LYS A 16 25.79 -36.49 1.39
N GLN A 17 25.03 -35.52 1.89
CA GLN A 17 23.89 -34.95 1.16
C GLN A 17 24.37 -34.19 -0.09
N ALA A 18 25.49 -33.48 -0.02
CA ALA A 18 26.08 -32.77 -1.16
C ALA A 18 26.69 -33.71 -2.22
N GLU A 19 27.26 -34.86 -1.82
CA GLU A 19 27.84 -35.85 -2.76
C GLU A 19 26.80 -36.59 -3.62
N ASN A 20 25.52 -36.61 -3.21
CA ASN A 20 24.42 -37.25 -3.95
C ASN A 20 23.65 -36.30 -4.90
N VAL A 21 24.05 -35.03 -5.02
CA VAL A 21 23.39 -34.09 -5.93
C VAL A 21 23.94 -34.29 -7.34
N GLU A 22 23.22 -35.06 -8.18
CA GLU A 22 23.49 -35.06 -9.62
C GLU A 22 23.23 -33.65 -10.17
N CYS A 23 24.29 -32.95 -10.62
CA CYS A 23 24.13 -31.69 -11.35
C CYS A 23 23.38 -31.94 -12.66
N ILE A 24 22.14 -31.47 -12.73
CA ILE A 24 21.30 -31.59 -13.92
C ILE A 24 21.66 -30.47 -14.89
N ASP A 25 21.96 -30.85 -16.12
CA ASP A 25 22.29 -30.00 -17.25
C ASP A 25 21.28 -30.16 -18.40
N GLU A 26 21.42 -29.39 -19.47
CA GLU A 26 20.52 -29.45 -20.65
C GLU A 26 20.44 -30.84 -21.28
N ASN A 27 21.48 -31.67 -21.13
CA ASN A 27 21.53 -33.02 -21.70
C ASN A 27 20.82 -34.05 -20.83
N SER A 28 20.87 -33.89 -19.50
CA SER A 28 20.30 -34.80 -18.52
C SER A 28 18.87 -34.43 -18.11
N ILE A 29 18.41 -33.21 -18.35
CA ILE A 29 17.07 -32.74 -17.94
C ILE A 29 15.92 -33.60 -18.51
N LYS A 30 16.05 -34.11 -19.74
CA LYS A 30 15.05 -35.04 -20.33
C LYS A 30 14.98 -36.37 -19.58
N LYS A 31 16.14 -36.89 -19.16
CA LYS A 31 16.23 -38.12 -18.35
C LYS A 31 15.63 -37.84 -16.97
N PHE A 32 15.97 -36.71 -16.36
CA PHE A 32 15.41 -36.26 -15.09
C PHE A 32 13.88 -36.19 -15.15
N ALA A 33 13.32 -35.50 -16.14
CA ALA A 33 11.86 -35.39 -16.35
C ALA A 33 11.19 -36.77 -16.45
N THR A 34 11.81 -37.69 -17.19
CA THR A 34 11.29 -39.06 -17.34
C THR A 34 11.29 -39.81 -16.02
N VAL A 35 12.33 -39.66 -15.20
CA VAL A 35 12.43 -40.29 -13.88
C VAL A 35 11.43 -39.65 -12.91
N PHE A 36 11.31 -38.33 -12.90
CA PHE A 36 10.40 -37.59 -12.02
C PHE A 36 8.96 -38.02 -12.26
N LYS A 37 8.53 -38.01 -13.52
CA LYS A 37 7.20 -38.45 -13.93
C LYS A 37 6.93 -39.91 -13.58
N LYS A 38 7.92 -40.80 -13.71
CA LYS A 38 7.79 -42.20 -13.30
C LYS A 38 7.60 -42.35 -11.80
N LYS A 39 8.37 -41.62 -10.98
CA LYS A 39 8.27 -41.64 -9.50
C LYS A 39 6.93 -41.09 -9.03
N LYS A 40 6.51 -39.92 -9.53
CA LYS A 40 5.18 -39.33 -9.28
C LYS A 40 4.05 -40.30 -9.63
N ASN A 41 4.02 -40.81 -10.87
CA ASN A 41 2.97 -41.73 -11.31
C ASN A 41 2.99 -43.08 -10.57
N LYS A 42 4.14 -43.51 -10.04
CA LYS A 42 4.24 -44.73 -9.22
C LYS A 42 3.60 -44.47 -7.86
N ASN A 43 3.96 -43.38 -7.17
CA ASN A 43 3.34 -43.02 -5.90
C ASN A 43 1.82 -42.82 -6.01
N GLU A 44 1.35 -42.11 -7.04
CA GLU A 44 -0.09 -41.95 -7.30
C GLU A 44 -0.80 -43.30 -7.48
N ARG A 45 -0.21 -44.22 -8.25
CA ARG A 45 -0.76 -45.57 -8.46
C ARG A 45 -0.78 -46.38 -7.18
N ASP A 46 0.33 -46.41 -6.43
CA ASP A 46 0.41 -47.17 -5.18
C ASP A 46 -0.61 -46.66 -4.15
N ARG A 47 -0.83 -45.33 -4.08
CA ARG A 47 -1.88 -44.71 -3.24
C ARG A 47 -3.29 -45.06 -3.69
N ILE A 48 -3.57 -45.12 -4.99
CA ILE A 48 -4.88 -45.51 -5.52
C ILE A 48 -5.14 -47.01 -5.30
N GLU A 49 -4.15 -47.86 -5.50
CA GLU A 49 -4.26 -49.31 -5.32
C GLU A 49 -4.37 -49.68 -3.83
N HIS A 50 -3.77 -48.89 -2.95
CA HIS A 50 -3.70 -49.15 -1.51
C HIS A 50 -4.06 -47.92 -0.64
N PRO A 51 -5.30 -47.40 -0.70
CA PRO A 51 -5.68 -46.15 -0.03
C PRO A 51 -5.48 -46.19 1.49
N ASP A 52 -5.87 -47.31 2.11
CA ASP A 52 -5.86 -47.49 3.56
C ASP A 52 -4.61 -48.21 4.09
N ASN A 53 -3.59 -48.40 3.25
CA ASN A 53 -2.38 -49.13 3.65
C ASN A 53 -1.08 -48.35 3.35
N PRO A 54 -0.68 -47.44 4.27
CA PRO A 54 0.52 -46.62 4.13
C PRO A 54 1.80 -47.39 3.82
N GLU A 55 1.99 -48.55 4.44
CA GLU A 55 3.21 -49.36 4.27
C GLU A 55 3.49 -49.75 2.81
N LYS A 56 2.46 -49.71 1.94
CA LYS A 56 2.59 -50.08 0.53
C LYS A 56 2.98 -48.92 -0.40
N TRP A 57 2.78 -47.68 0.01
CA TRP A 57 3.14 -46.50 -0.81
C TRP A 57 4.21 -45.61 -0.15
N VAL A 58 4.56 -45.83 1.12
CA VAL A 58 5.63 -45.07 1.81
C VAL A 58 6.96 -45.16 1.06
N SER A 59 7.33 -46.31 0.50
CA SER A 59 8.58 -46.41 -0.26
C SER A 59 8.59 -45.56 -1.52
N SER A 60 7.47 -45.51 -2.26
CA SER A 60 7.38 -44.68 -3.47
C SER A 60 7.19 -43.20 -3.15
N GLU A 61 6.72 -42.88 -1.93
CA GLU A 61 6.69 -41.52 -1.38
C GLU A 61 8.09 -41.01 -1.07
N VAL A 62 8.91 -41.78 -0.36
CA VAL A 62 10.32 -41.43 -0.10
C VAL A 62 11.08 -41.28 -1.42
N ASP A 63 10.86 -42.19 -2.38
CA ASP A 63 11.44 -42.07 -3.72
C ASP A 63 11.09 -40.71 -4.37
N LEU A 64 9.85 -40.24 -4.22
CA LEU A 64 9.36 -38.98 -4.79
C LEU A 64 9.95 -37.77 -4.05
N ASP A 65 10.01 -37.82 -2.73
CA ASP A 65 10.59 -36.77 -1.89
C ASP A 65 12.08 -36.53 -2.21
N GLU A 66 12.88 -37.58 -2.32
CA GLU A 66 14.28 -37.49 -2.79
C GLU A 66 14.39 -36.84 -4.18
N MET A 67 13.38 -37.02 -5.03
CA MET A 67 13.34 -36.38 -6.35
C MET A 67 13.03 -34.88 -6.25
N LEU A 68 12.22 -34.46 -5.27
CA LEU A 68 11.92 -33.06 -5.01
C LEU A 68 13.12 -32.29 -4.49
N VAL A 69 13.98 -32.92 -3.66
CA VAL A 69 15.26 -32.32 -3.24
C VAL A 69 16.11 -31.94 -4.47
N ASN A 70 16.23 -32.82 -5.45
CA ASN A 70 16.93 -32.52 -6.71
C ASN A 70 16.18 -31.47 -7.56
N THR A 71 14.85 -31.44 -7.49
CA THR A 71 14.02 -30.44 -8.17
C THR A 71 14.20 -29.04 -7.59
N LYS A 72 14.47 -28.92 -6.28
CA LYS A 72 14.80 -27.65 -5.61
C LYS A 72 16.11 -27.05 -6.13
N ASN A 73 17.10 -27.88 -6.41
CA ASN A 73 18.32 -27.42 -7.07
C ASN A 73 18.05 -26.92 -8.50
N LEU A 74 17.08 -27.52 -9.21
CA LEU A 74 16.65 -27.01 -10.52
C LEU A 74 15.92 -25.67 -10.42
N SER A 75 15.14 -25.42 -9.36
CA SER A 75 14.40 -24.16 -9.23
C SER A 75 15.30 -22.92 -9.11
N VAL A 76 16.59 -23.07 -8.82
CA VAL A 76 17.55 -21.95 -8.83
C VAL A 76 18.33 -21.83 -10.14
N CYS A 77 18.21 -22.81 -11.05
CA CYS A 77 18.92 -22.83 -12.35
C CYS A 77 18.05 -22.18 -13.45
N THR A 78 17.97 -20.85 -13.46
CA THR A 78 17.11 -20.07 -14.38
C THR A 78 17.35 -20.40 -15.85
N ASN A 79 18.60 -20.68 -16.25
CA ASN A 79 18.97 -21.09 -17.61
C ASN A 79 18.26 -22.37 -18.09
N LEU A 80 17.81 -23.23 -17.17
CA LEU A 80 17.10 -24.47 -17.49
C LEU A 80 15.58 -24.33 -17.51
N TYR A 81 15.01 -23.19 -17.11
CA TYR A 81 13.55 -23.04 -16.99
C TYR A 81 12.81 -23.30 -18.32
N LYS A 82 13.38 -22.86 -19.44
CA LYS A 82 12.81 -23.17 -20.78
C LYS A 82 12.74 -24.68 -21.01
N SER A 83 13.82 -25.40 -20.71
CA SER A 83 13.86 -26.85 -20.83
C SER A 83 12.93 -27.55 -19.83
N MET A 84 12.72 -26.98 -18.64
CA MET A 84 11.74 -27.48 -17.67
C MET A 84 10.29 -27.36 -18.19
N VAL A 85 9.97 -26.27 -18.89
CA VAL A 85 8.68 -26.12 -19.61
C VAL A 85 8.56 -27.19 -20.69
N GLU A 86 9.55 -27.29 -21.58
CA GLU A 86 9.54 -28.24 -22.72
C GLU A 86 9.44 -29.71 -22.28
N CYS A 87 9.99 -30.05 -21.10
CA CYS A 87 9.97 -31.39 -20.55
C CYS A 87 8.80 -31.66 -19.58
N GLU A 88 7.84 -30.74 -19.44
CA GLU A 88 6.70 -30.82 -18.51
C GLU A 88 7.07 -30.93 -17.02
N ILE A 89 8.32 -30.59 -16.63
CA ILE A 89 8.76 -30.64 -15.23
C ILE A 89 7.97 -29.63 -14.40
N LEU A 90 7.82 -28.39 -14.89
CA LEU A 90 7.03 -27.37 -14.19
C LEU A 90 5.58 -27.80 -14.01
N GLY A 91 4.98 -28.44 -15.01
CA GLY A 91 3.62 -28.98 -14.92
C GLY A 91 3.53 -30.05 -13.84
N ASP A 92 4.50 -30.97 -13.81
CA ASP A 92 4.55 -32.03 -12.81
C ASP A 92 4.72 -31.47 -11.38
N ILE A 93 5.49 -30.38 -11.19
CA ILE A 93 5.61 -29.66 -9.92
C ILE A 93 4.26 -29.05 -9.50
N VAL A 94 3.58 -28.34 -10.41
CA VAL A 94 2.28 -27.70 -10.10
C VAL A 94 1.23 -28.73 -9.69
N ASP A 95 1.17 -29.87 -10.38
CA ASP A 95 0.22 -30.95 -10.06
C ASP A 95 0.40 -31.47 -8.62
N LEU A 96 1.64 -31.50 -8.11
CA LEU A 96 1.94 -32.00 -6.76
C LEU A 96 1.44 -31.08 -5.64
N LEU A 97 1.01 -29.84 -5.91
CA LEU A 97 0.29 -29.02 -4.90
C LEU A 97 -1.02 -29.70 -4.43
N ASN A 98 -1.59 -30.57 -5.26
CA ASN A 98 -2.78 -31.33 -4.88
C ASN A 98 -2.48 -32.63 -4.13
N HIS A 99 -1.20 -32.94 -3.89
CA HIS A 99 -0.80 -34.19 -3.24
C HIS A 99 -1.48 -34.36 -1.86
N PRO A 100 -1.86 -35.60 -1.48
CA PRO A 100 -2.51 -35.89 -0.19
C PRO A 100 -1.56 -35.85 1.01
N ASN A 101 -0.27 -36.09 0.83
CA ASN A 101 0.74 -35.82 1.86
C ASN A 101 1.14 -34.35 1.81
N ASN A 102 0.91 -33.63 2.90
CA ASN A 102 1.27 -32.23 3.07
C ASN A 102 2.79 -32.01 3.06
N ASP A 103 3.62 -32.97 3.51
CA ASP A 103 5.09 -32.80 3.52
C ASP A 103 5.61 -32.59 2.09
N ILE A 104 5.10 -33.38 1.14
CA ILE A 104 5.37 -33.19 -0.30
C ILE A 104 4.84 -31.82 -0.78
N VAL A 105 3.66 -31.39 -0.33
CA VAL A 105 3.11 -30.08 -0.71
C VAL A 105 4.00 -28.95 -0.19
N ILE A 106 4.54 -29.07 1.02
CA ILE A 106 5.45 -28.08 1.63
C ILE A 106 6.75 -27.97 0.81
N GLU A 107 7.35 -29.09 0.44
CA GLU A 107 8.57 -29.07 -0.40
C GLU A 107 8.30 -28.45 -1.78
N VAL A 108 7.13 -28.75 -2.37
CA VAL A 108 6.69 -28.17 -3.64
C VAL A 108 6.44 -26.67 -3.53
N LEU A 109 5.89 -26.18 -2.42
CA LEU A 109 5.72 -24.74 -2.18
C LEU A 109 7.07 -24.03 -2.15
N ASP A 110 8.08 -24.61 -1.52
CA ASP A 110 9.43 -24.03 -1.50
C ASP A 110 10.05 -23.96 -2.90
N ILE A 111 9.86 -24.99 -3.73
CA ILE A 111 10.30 -25.00 -5.13
C ILE A 111 9.58 -23.90 -5.93
N ILE A 112 8.27 -23.75 -5.76
CA ILE A 112 7.46 -22.74 -6.45
C ILE A 112 7.82 -21.32 -6.00
N LYS A 113 8.15 -21.14 -4.72
CA LYS A 113 8.63 -19.87 -4.18
C LYS A 113 9.89 -19.39 -4.92
N GLU A 114 10.83 -20.29 -5.19
CA GLU A 114 12.03 -19.96 -5.98
C GLU A 114 11.70 -19.72 -7.45
N ILE A 115 10.83 -20.53 -8.07
CA ILE A 115 10.44 -20.36 -9.49
C ILE A 115 9.71 -19.03 -9.73
N THR A 116 8.90 -18.60 -8.78
CA THR A 116 8.13 -17.36 -8.89
C THR A 116 8.93 -16.12 -8.47
N ASN A 117 10.13 -16.27 -7.90
CA ASN A 117 10.96 -15.16 -7.48
C ASN A 117 11.21 -14.17 -8.64
N PRO A 118 10.82 -12.88 -8.50
CA PRO A 118 10.96 -11.89 -9.55
C PRO A 118 12.40 -11.75 -10.07
N SER A 119 13.40 -11.88 -9.18
CA SER A 119 14.82 -11.83 -9.56
C SER A 119 15.17 -12.90 -10.59
N ASN A 120 14.68 -14.13 -10.39
CA ASN A 120 14.94 -15.26 -11.29
C ASN A 120 14.27 -15.05 -12.66
N LEU A 121 13.06 -14.50 -12.69
CA LEU A 121 12.31 -14.30 -13.93
C LEU A 121 12.72 -13.04 -14.72
N TYR A 122 13.28 -12.03 -14.05
CA TYR A 122 13.79 -10.81 -14.69
C TYR A 122 15.21 -10.97 -15.25
N GLU A 123 15.99 -11.94 -14.75
CA GLU A 123 17.28 -12.30 -15.34
C GLU A 123 17.16 -12.97 -16.72
N LEU A 124 15.99 -13.55 -17.02
CA LEU A 124 15.72 -14.23 -18.28
C LEU A 124 15.43 -13.25 -19.43
N ASP A 125 15.72 -13.70 -20.65
CA ASP A 125 15.21 -13.04 -21.85
C ASP A 125 13.69 -12.91 -21.78
N LYS A 126 13.15 -11.75 -22.15
CA LYS A 126 11.72 -11.43 -22.04
C LYS A 126 10.82 -12.46 -22.73
N GLU A 127 11.26 -13.01 -23.86
CA GLU A 127 10.54 -14.07 -24.56
C GLU A 127 10.44 -15.36 -23.74
N VAL A 128 11.53 -15.77 -23.09
CA VAL A 128 11.58 -16.96 -22.24
C VAL A 128 10.75 -16.76 -20.98
N SER A 129 10.88 -15.59 -20.33
CA SER A 129 10.08 -15.21 -19.16
C SER A 129 8.57 -15.28 -19.47
N ASN A 130 8.14 -14.73 -20.61
CA ASN A 130 6.75 -14.80 -21.06
C ASN A 130 6.26 -16.24 -21.29
N ILE A 131 7.08 -17.11 -21.89
CA ILE A 131 6.73 -18.53 -22.10
C ILE A 131 6.48 -19.23 -20.75
N ILE A 132 7.33 -18.97 -19.75
CA ILE A 132 7.21 -19.58 -18.42
C ILE A 132 5.94 -19.07 -17.72
N VAL A 133 5.71 -17.76 -17.72
CA VAL A 133 4.52 -17.14 -17.13
C VAL A 133 3.24 -17.67 -17.77
N GLU A 134 3.19 -17.75 -19.10
CA GLU A 134 2.05 -18.30 -19.83
C GLU A 134 1.82 -19.78 -19.49
N TYR A 135 2.89 -20.57 -19.42
CA TYR A 135 2.82 -21.98 -19.06
C TYR A 135 2.28 -22.19 -17.63
N LEU A 136 2.81 -21.46 -16.63
CA LEU A 136 2.36 -21.53 -15.24
C LEU A 136 0.90 -21.09 -15.08
N ASN A 137 0.49 -20.06 -15.83
CA ASN A 137 -0.90 -19.60 -15.87
C ASN A 137 -1.84 -20.65 -16.49
N ASN A 138 -1.42 -21.30 -17.59
CA ASN A 138 -2.16 -22.38 -18.22
C ASN A 138 -2.30 -23.62 -17.31
N LYS A 139 -1.28 -23.89 -16.49
CA LYS A 139 -1.31 -24.92 -15.44
C LYS A 139 -2.07 -24.52 -14.18
N LYS A 140 -2.67 -23.32 -14.13
CA LYS A 140 -3.46 -22.84 -13.00
C LYS A 140 -2.69 -22.84 -11.68
N LEU A 141 -1.39 -22.51 -11.73
CA LEU A 141 -0.51 -22.44 -10.56
C LEU A 141 -1.17 -21.68 -9.41
N THR A 142 -1.60 -20.45 -9.68
CA THR A 142 -2.18 -19.55 -8.68
C THR A 142 -3.42 -20.13 -8.02
N HIS A 143 -4.32 -20.73 -8.80
CA HIS A 143 -5.50 -21.42 -8.28
C HIS A 143 -5.12 -22.56 -7.31
N PHE A 144 -4.14 -23.38 -7.66
CA PHE A 144 -3.69 -24.47 -6.80
C PHE A 144 -3.04 -23.97 -5.51
N VAL A 145 -2.19 -22.95 -5.58
CA VAL A 145 -1.59 -22.33 -4.38
C VAL A 145 -2.68 -21.78 -3.45
N ILE A 146 -3.73 -21.13 -3.98
CA ILE A 146 -4.87 -20.68 -3.16
C ILE A 146 -5.57 -21.86 -2.48
N ASN A 147 -5.78 -22.99 -3.18
CA ASN A 147 -6.44 -24.15 -2.58
C ASN A 147 -5.61 -24.79 -1.46
N VAL A 148 -4.29 -24.65 -1.47
CA VAL A 148 -3.42 -25.15 -0.39
C VAL A 148 -3.65 -24.41 0.93
N LEU A 149 -4.13 -23.15 0.90
CA LEU A 149 -4.50 -22.41 2.12
C LEU A 149 -5.52 -23.15 3.00
N GLU A 150 -6.41 -23.96 2.40
CA GLU A 150 -7.39 -24.76 3.13
C GLU A 150 -6.80 -26.06 3.72
N LYS A 151 -5.64 -26.50 3.22
CA LYS A 151 -4.95 -27.73 3.66
C LYS A 151 -3.99 -27.51 4.82
N ILE A 152 -3.36 -26.34 4.89
CA ILE A 152 -2.30 -26.05 5.85
C ILE A 152 -2.88 -25.42 7.12
N ASN A 153 -2.75 -26.13 8.24
CA ASN A 153 -3.11 -25.65 9.56
C ASN A 153 -1.87 -25.18 10.34
N GLU A 154 -1.65 -23.87 10.38
CA GLU A 154 -0.50 -23.23 11.05
C GLU A 154 -0.41 -23.49 12.57
N GLU A 155 -1.48 -23.98 13.21
CA GLU A 155 -1.50 -24.29 14.64
C GLU A 155 -0.88 -25.65 14.98
N GLU A 156 -0.69 -26.53 13.98
CA GLU A 156 -0.24 -27.90 14.21
C GLU A 156 1.24 -27.98 14.59
N ASN A 157 2.11 -27.36 13.79
CA ASN A 157 3.55 -27.37 14.01
C ASN A 157 4.25 -26.19 13.30
N ASP A 158 5.55 -26.04 13.54
CA ASP A 158 6.34 -24.96 12.95
C ASP A 158 6.57 -25.12 11.43
N GLU A 159 6.59 -26.34 10.91
CA GLU A 159 6.73 -26.61 9.47
C GLU A 159 5.53 -26.06 8.69
N TYR A 160 4.32 -26.30 9.19
CA TYR A 160 3.08 -25.82 8.59
C TYR A 160 2.95 -24.30 8.73
N TYR A 161 3.41 -23.75 9.86
CA TYR A 161 3.53 -22.30 10.03
C TYR A 161 4.47 -21.69 8.97
N ASN A 162 5.64 -22.29 8.73
CA ASN A 162 6.60 -21.84 7.73
C ASN A 162 6.07 -22.02 6.29
N ALA A 163 5.33 -23.09 6.03
CA ALA A 163 4.71 -23.33 4.73
C ALA A 163 3.69 -22.24 4.38
N MET A 164 2.92 -21.75 5.36
CA MET A 164 2.06 -20.59 5.16
C MET A 164 2.86 -19.33 4.82
N SER A 165 4.02 -19.12 5.46
CA SER A 165 4.93 -18.03 5.10
C SER A 165 5.40 -18.16 3.65
N SER A 166 5.75 -19.38 3.19
CA SER A 166 6.10 -19.64 1.79
C SER A 166 4.95 -19.33 0.84
N ILE A 167 3.70 -19.65 1.19
CA ILE A 167 2.52 -19.28 0.38
C ILE A 167 2.38 -17.77 0.25
N PHE A 168 2.51 -17.01 1.34
CA PHE A 168 2.44 -15.55 1.27
C PHE A 168 3.56 -14.97 0.42
N ASN A 169 4.78 -15.50 0.51
CA ASN A 169 5.89 -15.07 -0.34
C ASN A 169 5.63 -15.35 -1.83
N ILE A 170 5.05 -16.50 -2.17
CA ILE A 170 4.61 -16.79 -3.55
C ILE A 170 3.60 -15.74 -4.04
N PHE A 171 2.63 -15.34 -3.20
CA PHE A 171 1.68 -14.30 -3.58
C PHE A 171 2.32 -12.93 -3.75
N GLU A 172 3.27 -12.56 -2.87
CA GLU A 172 4.07 -11.34 -3.00
C GLU A 172 4.84 -11.33 -4.34
N ASN A 173 5.57 -12.41 -4.62
CA ASN A 173 6.28 -12.60 -5.88
C ASN A 173 5.35 -12.43 -7.09
N ILE A 174 4.17 -13.08 -7.09
CA ILE A 174 3.19 -12.97 -8.18
C ILE A 174 2.69 -11.53 -8.35
N PHE A 175 2.46 -10.78 -7.26
CA PHE A 175 2.03 -9.39 -7.33
C PHE A 175 3.13 -8.43 -7.80
N GLU A 176 4.41 -8.74 -7.50
CA GLU A 176 5.57 -7.98 -7.98
C GLU A 176 5.81 -8.19 -9.48
N LEU A 177 5.56 -9.40 -9.98
CA LEU A 177 5.73 -9.73 -11.41
C LEU A 177 4.80 -8.95 -12.36
N GLU A 178 3.70 -8.38 -11.86
CA GLU A 178 2.74 -7.56 -12.62
C GLU A 178 2.25 -8.22 -13.93
N ASN A 179 1.94 -9.52 -13.90
CA ASN A 179 1.55 -10.29 -15.07
C ASN A 179 0.27 -11.12 -14.85
N ASN A 180 -0.09 -11.94 -15.83
CA ASN A 180 -1.34 -12.70 -15.85
C ASN A 180 -1.50 -13.72 -14.70
N LEU A 181 -0.42 -14.09 -13.99
CA LEU A 181 -0.52 -15.01 -12.84
C LEU A 181 -1.36 -14.43 -11.70
N GLN A 182 -1.49 -13.10 -11.61
CA GLN A 182 -2.29 -12.46 -10.57
C GLN A 182 -3.81 -12.61 -10.78
N ASN A 183 -4.27 -12.97 -11.99
CA ASN A 183 -5.70 -12.98 -12.35
C ASN A 183 -6.55 -13.82 -11.38
N ASP A 184 -6.07 -15.00 -11.01
CA ASP A 184 -6.78 -15.87 -10.06
C ASP A 184 -6.75 -15.28 -8.63
N LEU A 185 -5.68 -14.57 -8.23
CA LEU A 185 -5.63 -13.85 -6.93
C LEU A 185 -6.69 -12.74 -6.87
N LEU A 186 -6.85 -12.00 -7.97
CA LEU A 186 -7.76 -10.85 -8.05
C LEU A 186 -9.24 -11.25 -8.13
N THR A 187 -9.55 -12.49 -8.47
CA THR A 187 -10.93 -12.95 -8.69
C THR A 187 -11.41 -13.94 -7.62
N ASN A 188 -10.51 -14.49 -6.80
CA ASN A 188 -10.83 -15.51 -5.82
C ASN A 188 -11.24 -14.92 -4.46
N SER A 189 -12.55 -14.90 -4.19
CA SER A 189 -13.09 -14.41 -2.92
C SER A 189 -12.67 -15.23 -1.70
N LYS A 190 -12.27 -16.50 -1.85
CA LYS A 190 -11.74 -17.31 -0.74
C LYS A 190 -10.44 -16.73 -0.21
N LEU A 191 -9.55 -16.28 -1.08
CA LEU A 191 -8.30 -15.62 -0.69
C LEU A 191 -8.59 -14.36 0.13
N LEU A 192 -9.51 -13.51 -0.34
CA LEU A 192 -9.90 -12.30 0.37
C LEU A 192 -10.36 -12.61 1.81
N PHE A 193 -11.33 -13.52 1.95
CA PHE A 193 -11.86 -13.85 3.27
C PHE A 193 -10.86 -14.59 4.15
N PHE A 194 -9.98 -15.40 3.56
CA PHE A 194 -8.88 -16.02 4.26
C PHE A 194 -7.95 -14.96 4.86
N LEU A 195 -7.49 -13.98 4.06
CA LEU A 195 -6.61 -12.90 4.51
C LEU A 195 -7.28 -12.08 5.63
N LEU A 196 -8.55 -11.68 5.44
CA LEU A 196 -9.30 -10.94 6.46
C LEU A 196 -9.41 -11.72 7.78
N LYS A 197 -9.69 -13.03 7.72
CA LYS A 197 -9.71 -13.89 8.91
C LYS A 197 -8.33 -13.96 9.55
N ARG A 198 -7.29 -14.25 8.76
CA ARG A 198 -5.92 -14.48 9.23
C ARG A 198 -5.30 -13.26 9.91
N ILE A 199 -5.61 -12.05 9.46
CA ILE A 199 -5.20 -10.79 10.11
C ILE A 199 -5.81 -10.67 11.51
N THR A 200 -7.04 -11.17 11.70
CA THR A 200 -7.78 -11.00 12.96
C THR A 200 -7.52 -12.07 14.01
N VAL A 201 -7.03 -13.24 13.59
CA VAL A 201 -6.70 -14.39 14.43
C VAL A 201 -5.19 -14.38 14.71
N GLU A 202 -4.83 -14.32 15.99
CA GLU A 202 -3.43 -14.36 16.43
C GLU A 202 -3.10 -15.79 16.83
N ILE A 203 -2.16 -16.41 16.11
CA ILE A 203 -1.71 -17.78 16.41
C ILE A 203 -0.51 -17.74 17.37
N LYS A 204 0.41 -16.80 17.16
CA LYS A 204 1.61 -16.59 17.97
C LYS A 204 1.66 -15.16 18.53
N GLY A 205 2.40 -14.93 19.62
CA GLY A 205 2.53 -13.58 20.22
C GLY A 205 3.19 -12.55 19.29
N ASN A 206 4.13 -13.01 18.45
CA ASN A 206 4.77 -12.26 17.36
C ASN A 206 4.47 -12.95 16.02
N ASP A 207 3.20 -13.01 15.67
CA ASP A 207 2.72 -13.69 14.47
C ASP A 207 3.11 -12.93 13.19
N SER A 208 4.23 -13.34 12.56
CA SER A 208 4.70 -12.82 11.27
C SER A 208 3.75 -13.14 10.12
N ASN A 209 3.07 -14.29 10.16
CA ASN A 209 2.11 -14.66 9.11
C ASN A 209 0.86 -13.77 9.12
N SER A 210 0.45 -13.27 10.29
CA SER A 210 -0.57 -12.22 10.38
C SER A 210 -0.12 -10.90 9.73
N LEU A 211 1.17 -10.55 9.86
CA LEU A 211 1.76 -9.40 9.20
C LEU A 211 1.80 -9.59 7.68
N TYR A 212 2.34 -10.71 7.19
CA TYR A 212 2.34 -11.05 5.77
C TYR A 212 0.93 -11.03 5.17
N ALA A 213 -0.05 -11.65 5.84
CA ALA A 213 -1.44 -11.61 5.38
C ALA A 213 -1.98 -10.17 5.24
N SER A 214 -1.56 -9.24 6.10
CA SER A 214 -1.95 -7.83 6.00
C SER A 214 -1.28 -7.09 4.83
N GLU A 215 -0.05 -7.47 4.48
CA GLU A 215 0.69 -6.91 3.33
C GLU A 215 0.13 -7.42 2.00
N ILE A 216 -0.12 -8.74 1.92
CA ILE A 216 -0.79 -9.35 0.77
C ILE A 216 -2.18 -8.75 0.56
N LEU A 217 -2.93 -8.46 1.63
CA LEU A 217 -4.23 -7.79 1.50
C LEU A 217 -4.10 -6.37 0.92
N VAL A 218 -3.07 -5.61 1.31
CA VAL A 218 -2.82 -4.27 0.76
C VAL A 218 -2.51 -4.36 -0.74
N LEU A 219 -1.65 -5.30 -1.15
CA LEU A 219 -1.33 -5.55 -2.56
C LEU A 219 -2.58 -5.97 -3.35
N LEU A 220 -3.35 -6.92 -2.81
CA LEU A 220 -4.60 -7.39 -3.41
C LEU A 220 -5.55 -6.21 -3.68
N ILE A 221 -5.85 -5.39 -2.67
CA ILE A 221 -6.74 -4.22 -2.81
C ILE A 221 -6.18 -3.20 -3.80
N LEU A 222 -4.88 -2.92 -3.76
CA LEU A 222 -4.25 -1.98 -4.69
C LEU A 222 -4.41 -2.44 -6.13
N ARG A 223 -4.15 -3.72 -6.41
CA ARG A 223 -4.29 -4.30 -7.75
C ARG A 223 -5.75 -4.37 -8.19
N ILE A 224 -6.67 -4.73 -7.30
CA ILE A 224 -8.11 -4.73 -7.60
C ILE A 224 -8.56 -3.38 -8.15
N ASN A 225 -8.14 -2.28 -7.53
CA ASN A 225 -8.49 -0.92 -7.98
C ASN A 225 -7.87 -0.54 -9.34
N GLN A 226 -6.72 -1.11 -9.71
CA GLN A 226 -6.06 -0.83 -10.98
C GLN A 226 -6.75 -1.55 -12.15
N PHE A 227 -7.25 -2.76 -11.92
CA PHE A 227 -7.95 -3.56 -12.93
C PHE A 227 -9.46 -3.36 -12.74
N ALA A 228 -10.01 -2.29 -13.31
CA ALA A 228 -11.37 -1.77 -13.10
C ALA A 228 -12.56 -2.70 -13.47
N GLU A 229 -12.35 -3.99 -13.71
CA GLU A 229 -13.38 -4.97 -14.12
C GLU A 229 -13.44 -6.20 -13.18
N ASN A 230 -13.31 -5.99 -11.86
CA ASN A 230 -13.09 -7.09 -10.93
C ASN A 230 -14.32 -7.50 -10.09
N VAL A 231 -14.28 -8.75 -9.63
CA VAL A 231 -15.30 -9.48 -8.84
C VAL A 231 -15.76 -8.74 -7.56
N TYR A 232 -15.03 -7.71 -7.14
CA TYR A 232 -15.27 -6.95 -5.92
C TYR A 232 -16.06 -5.65 -6.11
N ASP A 233 -16.60 -5.38 -7.31
CA ASP A 233 -17.52 -4.26 -7.55
C ASP A 233 -18.89 -4.44 -6.83
N ASP A 234 -19.14 -5.61 -6.23
CA ASP A 234 -20.29 -5.82 -5.37
C ASP A 234 -20.08 -5.14 -4.00
N PHE A 235 -21.08 -4.33 -3.62
CA PHE A 235 -21.24 -3.73 -2.30
C PHE A 235 -20.91 -4.71 -1.16
N TYR A 236 -21.32 -5.98 -1.29
CA TYR A 236 -21.09 -7.03 -0.27
C TYR A 236 -19.61 -7.22 0.07
N TYR A 237 -18.72 -7.24 -0.92
CA TYR A 237 -17.29 -7.44 -0.66
C TYR A 237 -16.68 -6.20 -0.01
N THR A 238 -16.92 -5.03 -0.58
CA THR A 238 -16.40 -3.75 -0.06
C THR A 238 -16.85 -3.51 1.39
N ILE A 239 -18.13 -3.70 1.70
CA ILE A 239 -18.62 -3.54 3.08
C ILE A 239 -18.04 -4.59 4.03
N SER A 240 -17.82 -5.82 3.56
CA SER A 240 -17.21 -6.88 4.37
C SER A 240 -15.74 -6.59 4.70
N ILE A 241 -14.98 -6.03 3.75
CA ILE A 241 -13.60 -5.60 3.97
C ILE A 241 -13.58 -4.47 5.00
N PHE A 242 -14.37 -3.40 4.79
CA PHE A 242 -14.43 -2.29 5.73
C PHE A 242 -14.81 -2.76 7.14
N ASN A 243 -15.88 -3.55 7.29
CA ASN A 243 -16.32 -4.01 8.59
C ASN A 243 -15.26 -4.87 9.30
N SER A 244 -14.57 -5.74 8.57
CA SER A 244 -13.51 -6.59 9.13
C SER A 244 -12.33 -5.76 9.64
N LEU A 245 -11.83 -4.82 8.81
CA LEU A 245 -10.69 -3.97 9.16
C LEU A 245 -11.06 -2.96 10.27
N LEU A 246 -12.21 -2.30 10.19
CA LEU A 246 -12.69 -1.38 11.21
C LEU A 246 -12.90 -2.08 12.55
N LYS A 247 -13.46 -3.31 12.55
CA LYS A 247 -13.58 -4.12 13.77
C LYS A 247 -12.21 -4.42 14.37
N TYR A 248 -11.22 -4.77 13.55
CA TYR A 248 -9.86 -5.02 14.05
C TYR A 248 -9.22 -3.75 14.64
N ILE A 249 -9.27 -2.63 13.92
CA ILE A 249 -8.77 -1.32 14.38
C ILE A 249 -9.44 -0.89 15.69
N SER A 250 -10.75 -1.14 15.84
CA SER A 250 -11.52 -0.74 17.02
C SER A 250 -11.01 -1.34 18.33
N LYS A 251 -10.31 -2.49 18.30
CA LYS A 251 -9.66 -3.11 19.47
C LYS A 251 -8.60 -2.21 20.10
N TYR A 252 -8.04 -1.27 19.31
CA TYR A 252 -6.97 -0.35 19.70
C TYR A 252 -7.47 1.10 19.84
N LYS A 253 -8.80 1.32 19.87
CA LYS A 253 -9.34 2.67 19.90
C LYS A 253 -8.93 3.47 21.14
N ASP A 254 -8.72 2.80 22.28
CA ASP A 254 -8.38 3.42 23.56
C ASP A 254 -6.96 3.07 24.05
N LYS A 255 -6.12 2.39 23.26
CA LYS A 255 -4.77 1.94 23.67
C LYS A 255 -3.79 1.90 22.50
N ASP A 256 -2.52 2.15 22.78
CA ASP A 256 -1.47 1.97 21.76
C ASP A 256 -1.24 0.48 21.46
N PRO A 257 -0.86 0.11 20.22
CA PRO A 257 -0.52 -1.26 19.89
C PRO A 257 0.74 -1.70 20.65
N PRO A 258 0.78 -2.95 21.16
CA PRO A 258 1.77 -3.38 22.15
C PRO A 258 3.18 -3.58 21.59
N ASN A 259 3.30 -3.94 20.30
CA ASN A 259 4.57 -4.25 19.65
C ASN A 259 4.64 -3.68 18.23
N ILE A 260 5.80 -3.83 17.56
CA ILE A 260 6.07 -3.30 16.21
C ILE A 260 5.17 -4.00 15.18
N ASN A 261 5.10 -5.33 15.20
CA ASN A 261 4.25 -6.09 14.26
C ASN A 261 2.79 -5.63 14.30
N LYS A 262 2.21 -5.39 15.49
CA LYS A 262 0.82 -4.90 15.62
C LYS A 262 0.67 -3.48 15.11
N LYS A 263 1.69 -2.62 15.26
CA LYS A 263 1.69 -1.29 14.64
C LYS A 263 1.66 -1.41 13.13
N GLU A 264 2.48 -2.27 12.54
CA GLU A 264 2.56 -2.48 11.10
C GLU A 264 1.27 -3.07 10.54
N ILE A 265 0.72 -4.13 11.14
CA ILE A 265 -0.58 -4.70 10.73
C ILE A 265 -1.68 -3.62 10.72
N LEU A 266 -1.71 -2.76 11.76
CA LEU A 266 -2.69 -1.67 11.81
C LEU A 266 -2.44 -0.64 10.70
N LEU A 267 -1.18 -0.25 10.44
CA LEU A 267 -0.86 0.64 9.33
C LEU A 267 -1.26 0.03 7.98
N ASN A 268 -1.06 -1.27 7.78
CA ASN A 268 -1.50 -2.01 6.59
C ASN A 268 -3.02 -2.01 6.48
N CYS A 269 -3.76 -2.20 7.59
CA CYS A 269 -5.23 -2.06 7.60
C CYS A 269 -5.68 -0.65 7.18
N PHE A 270 -4.99 0.39 7.65
CA PHE A 270 -5.26 1.77 7.26
C PHE A 270 -4.93 2.03 5.78
N GLN A 271 -3.85 1.44 5.26
CA GLN A 271 -3.48 1.53 3.86
C GLN A 271 -4.49 0.81 2.96
N ALA A 272 -4.94 -0.38 3.35
CA ALA A 272 -6.02 -1.11 2.68
C ALA A 272 -7.32 -0.29 2.62
N ILE A 273 -7.75 0.31 3.74
CA ILE A 273 -8.91 1.21 3.77
C ILE A 273 -8.68 2.43 2.87
N GLY A 274 -7.50 3.05 2.94
CA GLY A 274 -7.14 4.20 2.11
C GLY A 274 -7.18 3.89 0.62
N ASN A 275 -6.66 2.72 0.22
CA ASN A 275 -6.69 2.24 -1.16
C ASN A 275 -8.14 2.07 -1.62
N LEU A 276 -9.00 1.39 -0.84
CA LEU A 276 -10.43 1.25 -1.18
C LEU A 276 -11.10 2.61 -1.42
N LEU A 277 -10.79 3.61 -0.60
CA LEU A 277 -11.38 4.95 -0.65
C LEU A 277 -10.87 5.82 -1.81
N LEU A 278 -9.92 5.35 -2.62
CA LEU A 278 -9.55 6.01 -3.88
C LEU A 278 -10.71 5.99 -4.88
N LEU A 279 -11.59 4.98 -4.80
CA LEU A 279 -12.81 4.90 -5.61
C LEU A 279 -13.95 5.65 -4.92
N ASN A 280 -14.59 6.59 -5.62
CA ASN A 280 -15.64 7.43 -5.04
C ASN A 280 -16.88 6.63 -4.60
N ASP A 281 -17.22 5.53 -5.26
CA ASP A 281 -18.34 4.69 -4.84
C ASP A 281 -18.09 3.98 -3.50
N ASN A 282 -16.83 3.60 -3.23
CA ASN A 282 -16.45 3.01 -1.95
C ASN A 282 -16.55 4.01 -0.79
N LYS A 283 -16.49 5.33 -1.04
CA LYS A 283 -16.73 6.35 -0.02
C LYS A 283 -18.18 6.30 0.49
N LYS A 284 -19.15 6.12 -0.41
CA LYS A 284 -20.56 5.93 -0.04
C LYS A 284 -20.76 4.67 0.81
N VAL A 285 -20.04 3.59 0.46
CA VAL A 285 -20.05 2.36 1.26
C VAL A 285 -19.46 2.62 2.64
N PHE A 286 -18.32 3.29 2.72
CA PHE A 286 -17.68 3.66 3.98
C PHE A 286 -18.61 4.50 4.88
N ASP A 287 -19.38 5.41 4.29
CA ASP A 287 -20.39 6.22 5.00
C ASP A 287 -21.52 5.42 5.64
N SER A 288 -21.81 4.23 5.10
CA SER A 288 -22.78 3.28 5.67
C SER A 288 -22.21 2.44 6.83
N THR A 289 -20.91 2.54 7.09
CA THR A 289 -20.22 1.86 8.20
C THR A 289 -20.02 2.80 9.39
N ILE A 290 -19.48 2.28 10.51
CA ILE A 290 -19.06 3.07 11.69
C ILE A 290 -17.66 3.72 11.47
N GLY A 291 -17.21 3.79 10.21
CA GLY A 291 -15.87 4.20 9.85
C GLY A 291 -15.55 5.63 10.31
N LEU A 292 -16.41 6.59 10.00
CA LEU A 292 -16.20 8.00 10.35
C LEU A 292 -16.20 8.23 11.86
N GLU A 293 -17.12 7.61 12.60
CA GLU A 293 -17.20 7.69 14.06
C GLU A 293 -15.96 7.07 14.71
N LEU A 294 -15.48 5.94 14.19
CA LEU A 294 -14.24 5.33 14.67
C LEU A 294 -13.04 6.23 14.39
N MET A 295 -12.87 6.74 13.17
CA MET A 295 -11.76 7.65 12.84
C MET A 295 -11.77 8.89 13.74
N LEU A 296 -12.95 9.43 14.03
CA LEU A 296 -13.09 10.57 14.92
C LEU A 296 -12.70 10.24 16.37
N LYS A 297 -13.12 9.08 16.87
CA LYS A 297 -12.72 8.58 18.19
C LYS A 297 -11.19 8.42 18.26
N LEU A 298 -10.56 7.84 17.25
CA LEU A 298 -9.09 7.71 17.18
C LEU A 298 -8.38 9.08 17.17
N LEU A 299 -8.92 10.05 16.44
CA LEU A 299 -8.41 11.42 16.39
C LEU A 299 -8.48 12.10 17.77
N SER A 300 -9.54 11.80 18.56
CA SER A 300 -9.74 12.38 19.88
C SER A 300 -8.74 11.90 20.94
N GLU A 301 -8.23 10.67 20.79
CA GLU A 301 -7.37 10.00 21.77
C GLU A 301 -5.90 10.45 21.69
N ARG A 302 -5.48 11.01 20.54
CA ARG A 302 -4.11 11.48 20.28
C ARG A 302 -3.01 10.42 20.52
N LYS A 303 -3.39 9.16 20.35
CA LYS A 303 -2.52 7.96 20.43
C LYS A 303 -1.92 7.61 19.07
N PHE A 304 -1.22 6.48 18.97
CA PHE A 304 -0.58 5.99 17.74
C PHE A 304 -1.50 6.10 16.51
N LEU A 305 -2.75 5.68 16.64
CA LEU A 305 -3.74 5.64 15.55
C LEU A 305 -4.31 7.01 15.15
N CYS A 306 -3.99 8.09 15.86
CA CYS A 306 -4.44 9.44 15.52
C CYS A 306 -3.94 9.90 14.14
N PHE A 307 -2.71 9.54 13.77
CA PHE A 307 -2.09 9.97 12.50
C PHE A 307 -2.72 9.24 11.31
N PRO A 308 -2.81 7.90 11.31
CA PRO A 308 -3.52 7.17 10.27
C PRO A 308 -5.00 7.59 10.13
N SER A 309 -5.70 7.84 11.24
CA SER A 309 -7.10 8.31 11.17
C SER A 309 -7.26 9.65 10.47
N LEU A 310 -6.28 10.55 10.64
CA LEU A 310 -6.28 11.83 9.96
C LEU A 310 -6.09 11.67 8.44
N LYS A 311 -5.23 10.74 8.01
CA LYS A 311 -5.04 10.41 6.59
C LYS A 311 -6.35 9.93 5.93
N ILE A 312 -7.14 9.11 6.63
CA ILE A 312 -8.47 8.70 6.14
C ILE A 312 -9.40 9.92 5.97
N PHE A 313 -9.41 10.87 6.92
CA PHE A 313 -10.20 12.09 6.76
C PHE A 313 -9.75 12.94 5.56
N ALA A 314 -8.45 13.04 5.29
CA ALA A 314 -7.94 13.76 4.12
C ALA A 314 -8.44 13.17 2.79
N ILE A 315 -8.68 11.85 2.74
CA ILE A 315 -9.21 11.14 1.56
C ILE A 315 -10.74 11.28 1.44
N VAL A 316 -11.46 11.14 2.56
CA VAL A 316 -12.94 11.08 2.56
C VAL A 316 -13.60 12.46 2.51
N LEU A 317 -12.98 13.48 3.11
CA LEU A 317 -13.57 14.81 3.19
C LEU A 317 -13.30 15.60 1.91
N ASN A 318 -13.86 15.18 0.78
CA ASN A 318 -13.69 15.86 -0.51
C ASN A 318 -15.00 16.32 -1.16
N ASP A 319 -16.12 16.18 -0.45
CA ASP A 319 -17.43 16.66 -0.88
C ASP A 319 -18.18 17.37 0.25
N LYS A 320 -19.33 17.95 -0.09
CA LYS A 320 -20.18 18.72 0.82
C LYS A 320 -20.74 17.87 1.97
N ASP A 321 -21.21 16.68 1.68
CA ASP A 321 -21.95 15.86 2.65
C ASP A 321 -20.99 15.27 3.68
N ALA A 322 -19.85 14.74 3.23
CA ALA A 322 -18.78 14.25 4.09
C ALA A 322 -18.22 15.36 4.99
N CYS A 323 -17.95 16.55 4.42
CA CYS A 323 -17.46 17.70 5.18
C CYS A 323 -18.47 18.18 6.23
N ASN A 324 -19.76 18.30 5.87
CA ASN A 324 -20.80 18.71 6.83
C ASN A 324 -20.98 17.68 7.95
N LYS A 325 -20.98 16.38 7.63
CA LYS A 325 -21.05 15.28 8.60
C LYS A 325 -19.88 15.31 9.58
N PHE A 326 -18.66 15.59 9.12
CA PHE A 326 -17.51 15.77 10.01
C PHE A 326 -17.69 16.91 11.03
N VAL A 327 -18.25 18.05 10.58
CA VAL A 327 -18.54 19.18 11.45
C VAL A 327 -19.68 18.86 12.43
N GLU A 328 -20.70 18.13 11.97
CA GLU A 328 -21.82 17.66 12.78
C GLU A 328 -21.34 16.76 13.93
N LEU A 329 -20.42 15.85 13.66
CA LEU A 329 -19.80 14.97 14.65
C LEU A 329 -18.81 15.68 15.59
N ASN A 330 -18.72 17.01 15.56
CA ASN A 330 -17.79 17.81 16.37
C ASN A 330 -16.30 17.59 16.05
N GLY A 331 -15.97 17.21 14.81
CA GLY A 331 -14.60 16.99 14.34
C GLY A 331 -13.69 18.21 14.47
N LEU A 332 -14.25 19.43 14.36
CA LEU A 332 -13.50 20.68 14.43
C LEU A 332 -12.71 20.85 15.73
N LYS A 333 -13.23 20.35 16.86
CA LYS A 333 -12.52 20.44 18.14
C LYS A 333 -11.18 19.71 18.07
N TYR A 334 -11.18 18.49 17.57
CA TYR A 334 -9.99 17.64 17.52
C TYR A 334 -9.03 18.09 16.43
N LEU A 335 -9.54 18.38 15.23
CA LEU A 335 -8.73 18.89 14.11
C LEU A 335 -7.97 20.16 14.48
N PHE A 336 -8.65 21.17 15.03
CA PHE A 336 -7.98 22.43 15.37
C PHE A 336 -7.06 22.31 16.59
N CYS A 337 -7.28 21.34 17.47
CA CYS A 337 -6.29 21.02 18.49
C CYS A 337 -5.00 20.48 17.87
N LEU A 338 -5.10 19.61 16.86
CA LEU A 338 -3.94 19.05 16.14
C LEU A 338 -3.23 20.12 15.29
N PHE A 339 -3.97 20.97 14.60
CA PHE A 339 -3.44 22.08 13.78
C PHE A 339 -2.56 23.06 14.58
N MET A 340 -2.93 23.29 15.85
CA MET A 340 -2.19 24.20 16.74
C MET A 340 -0.97 23.54 17.40
N LEU A 341 -0.74 22.22 17.22
CA LEU A 341 0.44 21.57 17.77
C LEU A 341 1.70 22.13 17.13
N ARG A 342 2.67 22.48 17.98
CA ARG A 342 4.02 22.90 17.61
C ARG A 342 5.02 21.86 18.10
N HIS A 343 6.09 21.62 17.33
CA HIS A 343 7.20 20.74 17.72
C HIS A 343 6.79 19.29 18.05
N ILE A 344 6.21 18.61 17.06
CA ILE A 344 5.91 17.17 17.16
C ILE A 344 7.23 16.39 17.21
N LYS A 345 7.44 15.59 18.26
CA LYS A 345 8.62 14.72 18.41
C LYS A 345 8.46 13.46 17.54
N LYS A 346 8.60 13.60 16.23
CA LYS A 346 8.63 12.49 15.27
C LYS A 346 9.63 12.75 14.14
N ASN A 347 9.84 11.75 13.29
CA ASN A 347 10.68 11.88 12.11
C ASN A 347 10.11 12.92 11.14
N LYS A 348 10.99 13.63 10.41
CA LYS A 348 10.59 14.72 9.51
C LYS A 348 9.51 14.32 8.49
N ILE A 349 9.62 13.11 7.93
CA ILE A 349 8.65 12.56 6.96
C ILE A 349 7.25 12.47 7.58
N THR A 350 7.14 11.89 8.78
CA THR A 350 5.85 11.76 9.47
C THR A 350 5.25 13.11 9.90
N ILE A 351 6.08 14.14 10.11
CA ILE A 351 5.59 15.50 10.40
C ILE A 351 5.06 16.14 9.12
N PHE A 352 5.78 15.95 8.02
CA PHE A 352 5.39 16.43 6.70
C PHE A 352 4.00 15.91 6.30
N GLU A 353 3.83 14.59 6.29
CA GLU A 353 2.53 13.95 5.96
C GLU A 353 1.43 14.39 6.91
N PHE A 354 1.76 14.58 8.20
CA PHE A 354 0.78 15.04 9.18
C PHE A 354 0.30 16.47 8.90
N GLU A 355 1.23 17.41 8.64
CA GLU A 355 0.87 18.78 8.29
C GLU A 355 0.09 18.83 6.96
N GLU A 356 0.47 18.00 5.97
CA GLU A 356 -0.28 17.87 4.72
C GLU A 356 -1.71 17.43 4.95
N ASN A 357 -1.92 16.31 5.65
CA ASN A 357 -3.27 15.81 5.91
C ASN A 357 -4.13 16.82 6.70
N ILE A 358 -3.56 17.55 7.67
CA ILE A 358 -4.30 18.61 8.38
C ILE A 358 -4.73 19.72 7.42
N ILE A 359 -3.80 20.22 6.60
CA ILE A 359 -4.05 21.34 5.71
C ILE A 359 -5.04 20.93 4.61
N THR A 360 -4.94 19.71 4.09
CA THR A 360 -5.91 19.13 3.15
C THR A 360 -7.30 19.08 3.76
N VAL A 361 -7.46 18.55 4.98
CA VAL A 361 -8.76 18.51 5.65
C VAL A 361 -9.32 19.92 5.88
N ILE A 362 -8.50 20.87 6.35
CA ILE A 362 -8.96 22.25 6.58
C ILE A 362 -9.37 22.92 5.26
N SER A 363 -8.57 22.77 4.20
CA SER A 363 -8.88 23.29 2.87
C SER A 363 -10.22 22.78 2.38
N ASN A 364 -10.43 21.46 2.44
CA ASN A 364 -11.67 20.87 1.96
C ASN A 364 -12.88 21.31 2.80
N LEU A 365 -12.74 21.47 4.12
CA LEU A 365 -13.80 22.05 4.95
C LEU A 365 -14.12 23.50 4.55
N CYS A 366 -13.11 24.32 4.23
CA CYS A 366 -13.32 25.70 3.78
C CYS A 366 -13.99 25.77 2.40
N ILE A 367 -13.70 24.81 1.51
CA ILE A 367 -14.24 24.77 0.15
C ILE A 367 -15.66 24.17 0.13
N HIS A 368 -15.88 23.03 0.77
CA HIS A 368 -17.08 22.20 0.55
C HIS A 368 -18.15 22.35 1.63
N CYS A 369 -17.84 22.80 2.86
CA CYS A 369 -18.89 23.03 3.85
C CYS A 369 -19.85 24.13 3.38
N THR A 370 -21.12 24.02 3.80
CA THR A 370 -22.15 25.01 3.46
C THR A 370 -23.01 25.39 4.67
N GLY A 371 -23.69 26.53 4.61
CA GLY A 371 -24.67 26.95 5.61
C GLY A 371 -24.08 27.09 7.02
N THR A 372 -24.77 26.52 8.01
CA THR A 372 -24.36 26.61 9.43
C THR A 372 -23.04 25.90 9.70
N TYR A 373 -22.72 24.82 8.97
CA TYR A 373 -21.47 24.09 9.10
C TYR A 373 -20.27 24.94 8.66
N LEU A 374 -20.40 25.65 7.53
CA LEU A 374 -19.40 26.61 7.07
C LEU A 374 -19.20 27.73 8.09
N GLY A 375 -20.29 28.25 8.67
CA GLY A 375 -20.23 29.23 9.75
C GLY A 375 -19.47 28.73 10.98
N ARG A 376 -19.60 27.44 11.34
CA ARG A 376 -18.81 26.83 12.43
C ARG A 376 -17.33 26.75 12.10
N VAL A 377 -16.96 26.39 10.86
CA VAL A 377 -15.56 26.38 10.39
C VAL A 377 -14.98 27.80 10.47
N LEU A 378 -15.70 28.79 9.94
CA LEU A 378 -15.31 30.19 9.97
C LEU A 378 -15.10 30.72 11.39
N ASN A 379 -16.02 30.39 12.32
CA ASN A 379 -15.91 30.78 13.71
C ASN A 379 -14.63 30.27 14.37
N LYS A 380 -14.12 29.07 13.99
CA LYS A 380 -12.83 28.59 14.49
C LYS A 380 -11.73 29.60 14.19
N PHE A 381 -11.66 30.14 12.98
CA PHE A 381 -10.66 31.13 12.58
C PHE A 381 -10.84 32.51 13.23
N GLY A 382 -12.02 32.82 13.76
CA GLY A 382 -12.27 34.04 14.55
C GLY A 382 -11.81 33.93 16.02
N GLU A 383 -11.64 32.72 16.56
CA GLU A 383 -11.29 32.49 17.97
C GLU A 383 -9.93 33.09 18.34
N LYS A 384 -9.81 33.57 19.59
CA LYS A 384 -8.56 34.02 20.23
C LYS A 384 -7.73 34.95 19.33
N LYS A 385 -8.35 36.03 18.85
CA LYS A 385 -7.71 37.04 17.98
C LYS A 385 -7.11 36.41 16.71
N CYS A 386 -7.86 35.52 16.07
CA CYS A 386 -7.45 34.88 14.83
C CYS A 386 -6.12 34.11 14.90
N GLU A 387 -5.82 33.49 16.05
CA GLU A 387 -4.56 32.73 16.26
C GLU A 387 -4.32 31.67 15.18
N LYS A 388 -5.39 31.11 14.60
CA LYS A 388 -5.33 30.07 13.57
C LYS A 388 -4.92 30.64 12.21
N ILE A 389 -5.27 31.89 11.93
CA ILE A 389 -4.78 32.61 10.74
C ILE A 389 -3.26 32.83 10.90
N ILE A 390 -2.81 33.24 12.10
CA ILE A 390 -1.38 33.37 12.39
C ILE A 390 -0.65 32.04 12.20
N ARG A 391 -1.21 30.94 12.73
CA ARG A 391 -0.66 29.58 12.56
C ARG A 391 -0.62 29.15 11.09
N LEU A 392 -1.66 29.45 10.32
CA LEU A 392 -1.72 29.16 8.88
C LEU A 392 -0.59 29.89 8.14
N LEU A 393 -0.38 31.18 8.44
CA LEU A 393 0.70 31.97 7.84
C LEU A 393 2.10 31.53 8.30
N GLU A 394 2.26 30.99 9.50
CA GLU A 394 3.52 30.35 9.93
C GLU A 394 3.85 29.12 9.08
N ILE A 395 2.84 28.27 8.82
CA ILE A 395 3.00 27.08 7.96
C ILE A 395 3.28 27.52 6.52
N ARG A 396 2.50 28.48 5.98
CA ARG A 396 2.72 29.06 4.66
C ARG A 396 4.16 29.56 4.49
N GLN A 397 4.66 30.34 5.45
CA GLN A 397 6.03 30.88 5.39
C GLN A 397 7.07 29.76 5.37
N LYS A 398 6.94 28.78 6.26
CA LYS A 398 7.83 27.60 6.33
C LYS A 398 7.94 26.90 4.97
N TYR A 399 6.81 26.61 4.33
CA TYR A 399 6.82 25.89 3.05
C TYR A 399 7.19 26.78 1.86
N ASN A 400 6.85 28.07 1.88
CA ASN A 400 7.36 29.04 0.90
C ASN A 400 8.90 29.08 0.91
N ASP A 401 9.52 29.14 2.09
CA ASP A 401 10.98 29.15 2.22
C ASP A 401 11.61 27.85 1.68
N ILE A 402 10.98 26.69 1.90
CA ILE A 402 11.44 25.42 1.34
C ILE A 402 11.35 25.45 -0.18
N ILE A 403 10.18 25.77 -0.72
CA ILE A 403 9.91 25.71 -2.17
C ILE A 403 10.72 26.74 -2.94
N THR A 404 10.84 27.97 -2.43
CA THR A 404 11.68 29.00 -3.07
C THR A 404 13.15 28.61 -3.09
N ASN A 405 13.66 27.98 -2.04
CA ASN A 405 15.02 27.46 -2.00
C ASN A 405 15.22 26.31 -2.99
N GLU A 406 14.26 25.39 -3.13
CA GLU A 406 14.32 24.30 -4.11
C GLU A 406 14.23 24.83 -5.56
N LYS A 407 13.30 25.75 -5.86
CA LYS A 407 13.22 26.45 -7.15
C LYS A 407 14.54 27.18 -7.47
N LYS A 408 15.19 27.81 -6.47
CA LYS A 408 16.52 28.45 -6.63
C LYS A 408 17.65 27.44 -6.87
N LYS A 409 17.68 26.32 -6.14
CA LYS A 409 18.67 25.24 -6.35
C LYS A 409 18.56 24.66 -7.76
N LYS A 410 17.34 24.36 -8.23
CA LYS A 410 17.11 23.87 -9.60
C LYS A 410 17.53 24.88 -10.67
N LYS A 411 17.24 26.18 -10.49
CA LYS A 411 17.74 27.25 -11.39
C LYS A 411 19.27 27.32 -11.42
N LYS A 412 19.97 27.03 -10.32
CA LYS A 412 21.44 26.92 -10.29
C LYS A 412 21.94 25.59 -10.88
N ASN A 413 21.16 24.54 -10.69
CA ASN A 413 21.40 23.18 -11.15
C ASN A 413 20.74 22.89 -12.51
N LEU A 414 20.55 23.89 -13.38
CA LEU A 414 20.12 23.71 -14.78
C LEU A 414 21.07 22.78 -15.60
N LEU A 415 22.17 22.34 -14.99
CA LEU A 415 23.09 21.28 -15.45
C LEU A 415 22.61 19.85 -15.13
N VAL A 416 21.62 19.62 -14.26
CA VAL A 416 21.14 18.28 -13.86
C VAL A 416 20.34 17.58 -14.98
N ASN A 417 19.95 18.32 -16.01
CA ASN A 417 19.41 17.75 -17.25
C ASN A 417 20.48 17.06 -18.12
N GLU A 418 21.74 16.92 -17.66
CA GLU A 418 22.77 16.17 -18.37
C GLU A 418 22.48 14.67 -18.46
N ASN A 419 21.90 14.03 -17.43
CA ASN A 419 21.70 12.57 -17.45
C ASN A 419 20.52 12.15 -18.35
N LEU A 420 19.44 12.94 -18.39
CA LEU A 420 18.32 12.73 -19.31
C LEU A 420 18.71 13.08 -20.77
N LYS A 421 19.52 14.12 -20.97
CA LYS A 421 20.11 14.42 -22.30
C LYS A 421 21.10 13.33 -22.76
N LYS A 422 21.87 12.73 -21.84
CA LYS A 422 22.80 11.62 -22.13
C LYS A 422 22.09 10.34 -22.57
N MET A 423 20.83 10.13 -22.15
CA MET A 423 20.02 8.96 -22.50
C MET A 423 19.13 9.16 -23.75
N ASN A 424 19.16 10.34 -24.39
CA ASN A 424 18.40 10.63 -25.62
C ASN A 424 16.87 10.41 -25.54
N ILE A 425 16.30 10.41 -24.32
CA ILE A 425 14.85 10.29 -24.10
C ILE A 425 14.23 11.69 -24.32
N GLN A 426 13.46 11.85 -25.39
CA GLN A 426 12.64 13.05 -25.61
C GLN A 426 11.41 12.99 -24.69
N ILE A 427 11.52 13.60 -23.51
CA ILE A 427 10.36 13.90 -22.66
C ILE A 427 9.76 15.20 -23.18
N ASP A 428 8.46 15.21 -23.51
CA ASP A 428 7.76 16.43 -23.88
C ASP A 428 7.77 17.45 -22.72
N ASP A 429 7.52 18.72 -23.04
CA ASP A 429 7.63 19.80 -22.06
C ASP A 429 6.55 19.72 -20.97
N ASP A 430 5.41 19.07 -21.22
CA ASP A 430 4.32 18.92 -20.24
C ASP A 430 4.62 17.81 -19.23
N CYS A 431 5.16 16.68 -19.68
CA CYS A 431 5.69 15.62 -18.82
C CYS A 431 6.81 16.15 -17.93
N ARG A 432 7.69 17.01 -18.46
CA ARG A 432 8.72 17.66 -17.63
C ARG A 432 8.12 18.53 -16.54
N LYS A 433 7.12 19.36 -16.87
CA LYS A 433 6.44 20.21 -15.87
C LYS A 433 5.73 19.37 -14.81
N ASN A 434 5.07 18.28 -15.20
CA ASN A 434 4.39 17.38 -14.26
C ASN A 434 5.39 16.70 -13.31
N LEU A 435 6.53 16.22 -13.81
CA LEU A 435 7.59 15.67 -12.97
C LEU A 435 8.15 16.72 -12.02
N GLU A 436 8.41 17.93 -12.50
CA GLU A 436 8.88 19.03 -11.66
C GLU A 436 7.88 19.39 -10.55
N TYR A 437 6.58 19.36 -10.87
CA TYR A 437 5.50 19.58 -9.91
C TYR A 437 5.47 18.49 -8.83
N ILE A 438 5.51 17.22 -9.23
CA ILE A 438 5.54 16.07 -8.30
C ILE A 438 6.74 16.17 -7.36
N GLU A 439 7.93 16.49 -7.88
CA GLU A 439 9.13 16.69 -7.06
C GLU A 439 8.99 17.85 -6.06
N LEU A 440 8.23 18.89 -6.41
CA LEU A 440 7.92 19.99 -5.48
C LEU A 440 6.86 19.57 -4.45
N CYS A 441 5.88 18.76 -4.82
CA CYS A 441 4.90 18.17 -3.89
C CYS A 441 5.60 17.33 -2.82
N ASP A 442 6.63 16.55 -3.17
CA ASP A 442 7.49 15.82 -2.20
C ASP A 442 8.24 16.73 -1.21
N LYS A 443 8.28 18.05 -1.47
CA LYS A 443 8.84 19.08 -0.60
C LYS A 443 7.78 19.93 0.10
N GLY A 444 6.50 19.64 -0.12
CA GLY A 444 5.35 20.32 0.48
C GLY A 444 4.78 21.46 -0.32
N TYR A 445 4.84 21.38 -1.65
CA TYR A 445 4.21 22.37 -2.49
C TYR A 445 2.69 22.38 -2.34
N LEU A 446 2.07 21.20 -2.23
CA LEU A 446 0.64 21.09 -1.98
C LEU A 446 0.24 21.79 -0.67
N ILE A 447 1.02 21.63 0.40
CA ILE A 447 0.77 22.32 1.67
C ILE A 447 0.80 23.84 1.47
N TYR A 448 1.82 24.35 0.77
CA TYR A 448 1.94 25.76 0.45
C TYR A 448 0.74 26.28 -0.36
N GLN A 449 0.36 25.57 -1.42
CA GLN A 449 -0.82 25.88 -2.26
C GLN A 449 -2.11 25.91 -1.43
N LEU A 450 -2.38 24.86 -0.68
CA LEU A 450 -3.59 24.73 0.10
C LEU A 450 -3.67 25.77 1.24
N THR A 451 -2.54 26.24 1.77
CA THR A 451 -2.60 27.37 2.73
C THR A 451 -3.15 28.65 2.10
N ASP A 452 -2.82 28.93 0.83
CA ASP A 452 -3.35 30.08 0.10
C ASP A 452 -4.80 29.87 -0.33
N VAL A 453 -5.16 28.65 -0.72
CA VAL A 453 -6.57 28.27 -0.97
C VAL A 453 -7.43 28.49 0.29
N ILE A 454 -6.96 28.10 1.47
CA ILE A 454 -7.67 28.37 2.73
C ILE A 454 -7.84 29.88 2.96
N LEU A 455 -6.80 30.69 2.71
CA LEU A 455 -6.87 32.14 2.90
C LEU A 455 -7.93 32.79 2.00
N ILE A 456 -7.91 32.48 0.69
CA ILE A 456 -8.88 33.06 -0.23
C ILE A 456 -10.31 32.54 0.03
N ALA A 457 -10.45 31.28 0.45
CA ALA A 457 -11.74 30.72 0.80
C ALA A 457 -12.34 31.39 2.04
N LEU A 458 -11.54 31.60 3.10
CA LEU A 458 -11.97 32.34 4.29
C LEU A 458 -12.34 33.79 3.98
N PHE A 459 -11.56 34.45 3.12
CA PHE A 459 -11.82 35.83 2.72
C PHE A 459 -13.12 35.95 1.91
N PHE A 460 -13.38 34.99 1.02
CA PHE A 460 -14.58 34.95 0.18
C PHE A 460 -15.89 34.81 0.99
N MET A 461 -15.82 34.29 2.22
CA MET A 461 -16.98 34.25 3.12
C MET A 461 -17.43 35.64 3.61
N ASN A 462 -16.66 36.69 3.32
CA ASN A 462 -16.99 38.10 3.54
C ASN A 462 -17.37 38.44 5.00
N ASN A 463 -16.68 37.82 5.96
CA ASN A 463 -16.78 38.19 7.37
C ASN A 463 -15.78 39.31 7.66
N SER A 464 -16.27 40.51 7.92
CA SER A 464 -15.45 41.72 8.09
C SER A 464 -14.34 41.57 9.12
N TYR A 465 -14.61 40.92 10.26
CA TYR A 465 -13.60 40.69 11.30
C TYR A 465 -12.47 39.80 10.79
N ILE A 466 -12.80 38.69 10.12
CA ILE A 466 -11.79 37.75 9.61
C ILE A 466 -11.04 38.35 8.41
N SER A 467 -11.75 38.92 7.43
CA SER A 467 -11.15 39.55 6.25
C SER A 467 -10.17 40.67 6.63
N ASN A 468 -10.54 41.52 7.59
CA ASN A 468 -9.65 42.58 8.08
C ASN A 468 -8.40 42.00 8.78
N ASN A 469 -8.56 40.96 9.61
CA ASN A 469 -7.42 40.32 10.27
C ASN A 469 -6.50 39.59 9.27
N ILE A 470 -7.05 39.00 8.20
CA ILE A 470 -6.24 38.43 7.11
C ILE A 470 -5.34 39.50 6.52
N PHE A 471 -5.90 40.64 6.08
CA PHE A 471 -5.09 41.73 5.51
C PHE A 471 -4.08 42.32 6.49
N ILE A 472 -4.47 42.55 7.75
CA ILE A 472 -3.53 43.03 8.78
C ILE A 472 -2.37 42.05 8.95
N HIS A 473 -2.63 40.75 9.00
CA HIS A 473 -1.57 39.75 9.16
C HIS A 473 -0.70 39.56 7.92
N LEU A 474 -1.28 39.65 6.72
CA LEU A 474 -0.51 39.64 5.48
C LEU A 474 0.41 40.86 5.39
N TYR A 475 -0.10 42.04 5.70
CA TYR A 475 0.66 43.30 5.71
C TYR A 475 1.79 43.25 6.75
N THR A 476 1.47 42.89 8.00
CA THR A 476 2.48 42.85 9.08
C THR A 476 3.58 41.81 8.88
N LYS A 477 3.30 40.72 8.15
CA LYS A 477 4.30 39.70 7.77
C LYS A 477 4.99 39.99 6.44
N ASN A 478 4.68 41.11 5.78
CA ASN A 478 5.19 41.47 4.45
C ASN A 478 4.99 40.35 3.41
N ILE A 479 3.80 39.73 3.43
CA ILE A 479 3.47 38.70 2.44
C ILE A 479 3.04 39.40 1.15
N ASP A 480 3.73 39.05 0.07
CA ASP A 480 3.43 39.54 -1.27
C ASP A 480 2.14 38.91 -1.81
N ILE A 481 1.17 39.75 -2.17
CA ILE A 481 -0.11 39.32 -2.76
C ILE A 481 0.11 38.65 -4.11
N GLN A 482 1.14 39.08 -4.86
CA GLN A 482 1.51 38.44 -6.12
C GLN A 482 1.93 36.99 -5.90
N SER A 483 2.62 36.68 -4.79
CA SER A 483 2.99 35.30 -4.45
C SER A 483 1.78 34.40 -4.19
N ILE A 484 0.69 34.95 -3.65
CA ILE A 484 -0.58 34.23 -3.43
C ILE A 484 -1.27 33.96 -4.77
N TYR A 485 -1.29 34.95 -5.66
CA TYR A 485 -1.84 34.83 -7.00
C TYR A 485 -1.13 33.73 -7.81
N GLU A 486 0.20 33.79 -7.89
CA GLU A 486 1.00 32.82 -8.63
C GLU A 486 0.83 31.40 -8.07
N ASN A 487 0.80 31.25 -6.74
CA ASN A 487 0.63 29.95 -6.10
C ASN A 487 -0.73 29.30 -6.39
N ILE A 488 -1.80 30.11 -6.40
CA ILE A 488 -3.16 29.61 -6.71
C ILE A 488 -3.30 29.29 -8.20
N LEU A 489 -2.68 30.09 -9.09
CA LEU A 489 -2.65 29.76 -10.52
C LEU A 489 -1.94 28.44 -10.78
N ASP A 490 -0.73 28.26 -10.22
CA ASP A 490 0.03 27.01 -10.34
C ASP A 490 -0.79 25.82 -9.81
N PHE A 491 -1.60 26.01 -8.76
CA PHE A 491 -2.51 24.97 -8.26
C PHE A 491 -3.67 24.69 -9.23
N GLN A 492 -4.28 25.73 -9.80
CA GLN A 492 -5.37 25.58 -10.76
C GLN A 492 -4.94 24.85 -12.03
N ASP A 493 -3.72 25.10 -12.51
CA ASP A 493 -3.18 24.45 -13.71
C ASP A 493 -3.03 22.93 -13.54
N CYS A 494 -2.90 22.44 -12.31
CA CYS A 494 -2.75 21.02 -11.98
C CYS A 494 -4.05 20.32 -11.54
N LEU A 495 -5.18 21.03 -11.49
CA LEU A 495 -6.48 20.44 -11.14
C LEU A 495 -7.14 19.84 -12.39
N ASP A 496 -7.83 18.71 -12.23
CA ASP A 496 -8.69 18.15 -13.28
C ASP A 496 -10.18 18.53 -13.11
N ASP A 497 -10.53 19.16 -11.99
CA ASP A 497 -11.90 19.55 -11.64
C ASP A 497 -12.20 21.00 -12.11
N ASP A 498 -12.95 21.12 -13.20
CA ASP A 498 -13.33 22.41 -13.78
C ASP A 498 -14.27 23.24 -12.89
N GLU A 499 -15.14 22.60 -12.09
CA GLU A 499 -16.04 23.30 -11.17
C GLU A 499 -15.21 23.94 -10.05
N LEU A 500 -14.26 23.18 -9.50
CA LEU A 500 -13.34 23.68 -8.48
C LEU A 500 -12.45 24.80 -9.03
N LYS A 501 -11.93 24.67 -10.26
CA LYS A 501 -11.17 25.74 -10.93
C LYS A 501 -11.98 27.04 -11.01
N GLU A 502 -13.23 26.97 -11.49
CA GLU A 502 -14.08 28.16 -11.61
C GLU A 502 -14.36 28.80 -10.25
N LYS A 503 -14.61 27.98 -9.23
CA LYS A 503 -14.84 28.44 -7.85
C LYS A 503 -13.62 29.14 -7.26
N LEU A 504 -12.44 28.54 -7.40
CA LEU A 504 -11.18 29.14 -6.95
C LEU A 504 -10.88 30.46 -7.69
N LYS A 505 -11.20 30.52 -8.99
CA LYS A 505 -11.03 31.75 -9.78
C LYS A 505 -11.92 32.89 -9.28
N LYS A 506 -13.17 32.60 -8.92
CA LYS A 506 -14.08 33.58 -8.31
C LYS A 506 -13.57 34.07 -6.96
N MET A 507 -13.12 33.15 -6.10
CA MET A 507 -12.53 33.46 -4.79
C MET A 507 -11.29 34.35 -4.91
N LEU A 508 -10.38 33.99 -5.81
CA LEU A 508 -9.15 34.74 -6.09
C LEU A 508 -9.45 36.14 -6.64
N THR A 509 -10.37 36.24 -7.61
CA THR A 509 -10.78 37.54 -8.19
C THR A 509 -11.33 38.47 -7.12
N PHE A 510 -12.19 37.95 -6.24
CA PHE A 510 -12.74 38.72 -5.11
C PHE A 510 -11.62 39.19 -4.16
N PHE A 511 -10.74 38.28 -3.75
CA PHE A 511 -9.60 38.59 -2.88
C PHE A 511 -8.69 39.68 -3.46
N LEU A 512 -8.32 39.58 -4.74
CA LEU A 512 -7.46 40.56 -5.41
C LEU A 512 -8.12 41.93 -5.57
N THR A 513 -9.42 41.95 -5.87
CA THR A 513 -10.19 43.20 -6.00
C THR A 513 -10.22 43.93 -4.66
N SER A 514 -10.58 43.22 -3.58
CA SER A 514 -10.59 43.79 -2.23
C SER A 514 -9.20 44.18 -1.73
N SER A 515 -8.15 43.45 -2.13
CA SER A 515 -6.77 43.81 -1.79
C SER A 515 -6.38 45.15 -2.40
N LYS A 516 -6.72 45.39 -3.67
CA LYS A 516 -6.48 46.68 -4.35
C LYS A 516 -7.28 47.81 -3.71
N GLU A 517 -8.53 47.55 -3.34
CA GLU A 517 -9.39 48.55 -2.67
C GLU A 517 -8.92 48.90 -1.25
N SER A 518 -8.20 48.00 -0.58
CA SER A 518 -7.74 48.20 0.80
C SER A 518 -6.65 49.28 0.95
N ASN A 519 -5.95 49.63 -0.14
CA ASN A 519 -4.76 50.49 -0.15
C ASN A 519 -3.61 50.02 0.79
N LEU A 520 -3.66 48.80 1.31
CA LEU A 520 -2.61 48.23 2.17
C LEU A 520 -1.48 47.59 1.37
N PHE A 521 -1.75 47.20 0.13
CA PHE A 521 -0.83 46.47 -0.74
C PHE A 521 -0.67 47.27 -2.04
N VAL A 522 0.58 47.46 -2.48
CA VAL A 522 0.95 48.23 -3.67
C VAL A 522 0.90 47.33 -4.91
#